data_AF-I1D1M0-F1
#
_entry.id   AF-I1D1M0-F1
#
_cell.length_a   1.000
_cell.length_b   1.000
_cell.length_c   1.000
_cell.angle_alpha   90.00
_cell.angle_beta   90.00
_cell.angle_gamma   90.00
#
_symmetry.space_group_name_H-M   'P 1'
#
loop_
_entity.id
_entity.type
_entity.pdbx_description
1 polymer ?
#
loop_
_entity_poly.entity_id
_entity_poly.type
_entity_poly.pdbx_seq_one_letter_code
_entity_poly.pdbx_strand_id
1 'polypeptide(L)'
;MAPQIPPVGIDRAHVVGEPNHRIMLADGTAVGILTSYPVRPDADLHSLAEAIEFHCAQCHEHCEATLVAVRDGWLLCPACYAALDTVAPSSAPDARSAA
;
A
#
# COMPACT_ATOMS: atom_id res chain seq x y z
N MET A 1 -19.57 49.19 24.11
CA MET A 1 -20.07 47.94 23.49
C MET A 1 -18.91 47.32 22.75
N ALA A 2 -18.36 46.22 23.27
CA ALA A 2 -17.28 45.47 22.61
C ALA A 2 -17.90 44.34 21.77
N PRO A 3 -17.37 44.01 20.58
CA PRO A 3 -17.85 42.89 19.79
C PRO A 3 -17.47 41.58 20.48
N GLN A 4 -18.47 40.75 20.75
CA GLN A 4 -18.32 39.41 21.29
C GLN A 4 -17.77 38.53 20.15
N ILE A 5 -16.53 38.07 20.25
CA ILE A 5 -15.98 37.07 19.32
C ILE A 5 -16.58 35.73 19.76
N PRO A 6 -17.32 34.99 18.91
CA PRO A 6 -17.83 33.67 19.29
C PRO A 6 -16.62 32.75 19.53
N PRO A 7 -16.63 31.92 20.59
CA PRO A 7 -15.56 30.96 20.81
C PRO A 7 -15.51 30.02 19.60
N VAL A 8 -14.33 29.94 18.97
CA VAL A 8 -14.08 28.98 17.89
C VAL A 8 -14.30 27.59 18.49
N GLY A 9 -15.43 26.98 18.14
CA GLY A 9 -15.75 25.63 18.57
C GLY A 9 -14.65 24.73 18.04
N ILE A 10 -13.91 24.09 18.94
CA ILE A 10 -13.03 22.99 18.60
C ILE A 10 -13.98 21.83 18.27
N ASP A 11 -14.45 21.82 17.02
CA ASP A 11 -15.35 20.80 16.50
C ASP A 11 -14.63 19.46 16.63
N ARG A 12 -14.98 18.69 17.66
CA ARG A 12 -14.41 17.37 17.90
C ARG A 12 -14.96 16.46 16.82
N ALA A 13 -14.18 16.27 15.76
CA ALA A 13 -14.50 15.31 14.72
C ALA A 13 -14.69 13.92 15.34
N HIS A 14 -15.94 13.45 15.36
CA HIS A 14 -16.26 12.09 15.75
C HIS A 14 -16.07 11.20 14.53
N VAL A 15 -14.87 10.63 14.40
CA VAL A 15 -14.54 9.70 13.33
C VAL A 15 -15.13 8.34 13.67
N VAL A 16 -16.13 7.90 12.90
CA VAL A 16 -16.75 6.57 13.02
C VAL A 16 -16.28 5.74 11.82
N GLY A 17 -15.51 4.68 12.09
CA GLY A 17 -15.06 3.73 11.08
C GLY A 17 -15.76 2.38 11.24
N GLU A 18 -16.37 1.88 10.17
CA GLU A 18 -16.94 0.54 10.05
C GLU A 18 -15.84 -0.56 9.99
N PRO A 19 -16.16 -1.85 10.21
CA PRO A 19 -15.22 -2.81 10.79
C PRO A 19 -14.02 -3.18 9.91
N ASN A 20 -12.88 -3.23 10.60
CA ASN A 20 -11.58 -3.81 10.29
C ASN A 20 -11.56 -4.86 9.14
N HIS A 21 -11.33 -4.39 7.91
CA HIS A 21 -10.69 -5.24 6.91
C HIS A 21 -9.20 -5.28 7.26
N ARG A 22 -8.60 -6.47 7.31
CA ARG A 22 -7.19 -6.65 7.70
C ARG A 22 -6.47 -7.61 6.76
N ILE A 23 -5.19 -7.35 6.53
CA ILE A 23 -4.29 -8.31 5.89
C ILE A 23 -3.68 -9.18 7.00
N MET A 24 -3.67 -10.50 6.77
CA MET A 24 -2.91 -11.42 7.61
C MET A 24 -1.61 -11.77 6.91
N LEU A 25 -0.50 -11.49 7.58
CA LEU A 25 0.83 -11.89 7.15
C LEU A 25 1.09 -13.35 7.57
N ALA A 26 2.09 -13.97 6.94
CA ALA A 26 2.42 -15.39 7.16
C ALA A 26 2.91 -15.69 8.59
N ASP A 27 3.44 -14.69 9.29
CA ASP A 27 3.85 -14.76 10.69
C ASP A 27 2.68 -14.64 11.69
N GLY A 28 1.45 -14.46 11.18
CA GLY A 28 0.25 -14.27 11.98
C GLY A 28 -0.05 -12.80 12.34
N THR A 29 0.80 -11.86 11.93
CA THR A 29 0.58 -10.42 12.11
C THR A 29 -0.65 -9.98 11.32
N ALA A 30 -1.55 -9.25 11.98
CA ALA A 30 -2.79 -8.77 11.40
C ALA A 30 -2.75 -7.24 11.32
N VAL A 31 -2.77 -6.70 10.10
CA VAL A 31 -2.68 -5.25 9.87
C VAL A 31 -3.97 -4.70 9.29
N GLY A 32 -4.50 -3.65 9.90
CA GLY A 32 -5.72 -2.99 9.47
C GLY A 32 -5.55 -2.28 8.12
N ILE A 33 -6.57 -2.39 7.25
CA ILE A 33 -6.68 -1.69 5.99
C ILE A 33 -7.46 -0.39 6.24
N LEU A 34 -6.84 0.74 5.95
CA LEU A 34 -7.48 2.06 6.02
C LEU A 34 -8.32 2.34 4.77
N THR A 35 -7.85 1.90 3.60
CA THR A 35 -8.53 2.14 2.32
C THR A 35 -8.09 1.10 1.30
N SER A 36 -9.00 0.71 0.40
CA SER A 36 -8.72 -0.15 -0.75
C SER A 36 -8.99 0.61 -2.04
N TYR A 37 -8.12 0.44 -3.03
CA TYR A 37 -8.19 1.05 -4.35
C TYR A 37 -8.30 -0.09 -5.40
N PRO A 38 -9.52 -0.52 -5.74
CA PRO A 38 -9.77 -1.57 -6.73
C PRO A 38 -9.61 -1.02 -8.16
N VAL A 39 -8.41 -0.56 -8.48
CA VAL A 39 -8.11 0.10 -9.77
C VAL A 39 -7.91 -0.93 -10.88
N ARG A 40 -7.48 -2.15 -10.55
CA ARG A 40 -7.20 -3.23 -11.50
C ARG A 40 -8.04 -4.46 -11.18
N PRO A 41 -8.43 -5.26 -12.19
CA PRO A 41 -9.19 -6.49 -11.97
C PRO A 41 -8.35 -7.64 -11.39
N ASP A 42 -7.02 -7.60 -11.57
CA ASP A 42 -6.08 -8.66 -11.18
C ASP A 42 -5.21 -8.30 -9.97
N ALA A 43 -5.33 -7.08 -9.43
CA ALA A 43 -4.59 -6.66 -8.25
C ALA A 43 -5.33 -5.53 -7.51
N ASP A 44 -5.50 -5.71 -6.20
CA ASP A 44 -6.06 -4.68 -5.32
C ASP A 44 -4.93 -3.95 -4.61
N LEU A 45 -4.98 -2.62 -4.58
CA LEU A 45 -4.03 -1.80 -3.84
C LEU A 45 -4.66 -1.38 -2.51
N HIS A 46 -3.95 -1.59 -1.40
CA HIS A 46 -4.44 -1.30 -0.05
C HIS A 46 -3.51 -0.34 0.69
N SER A 47 -4.09 0.66 1.33
CA SER A 47 -3.41 1.49 2.34
C SER A 47 -3.66 0.89 3.72
N LEU A 48 -2.60 0.75 4.50
CA LEU A 48 -2.55 0.07 5.79
C LEU A 48 -2.42 1.07 6.95
N ALA A 49 -2.88 0.65 8.13
CA ALA A 49 -2.82 1.44 9.36
C ALA A 49 -1.40 1.60 9.91
N GLU A 50 -0.51 0.68 9.57
CA GLU A 50 0.90 0.64 9.97
C GLU A 50 1.76 0.06 8.84
N ALA A 51 3.06 0.33 8.89
CA ALA A 51 3.99 -0.23 7.91
C ALA A 51 4.21 -1.72 8.20
N ILE A 52 4.31 -2.52 7.14
CA ILE A 52 4.66 -3.94 7.24
C ILE A 52 5.96 -4.22 6.52
N GLU A 53 6.71 -5.17 7.05
CA GLU A 53 7.86 -5.78 6.39
C GLU A 53 7.42 -7.02 5.62
N PHE A 54 7.83 -7.13 4.35
CA PHE A 54 7.50 -8.27 3.50
C PHE A 54 8.52 -8.41 2.36
N HIS A 55 8.54 -9.59 1.74
CA HIS A 55 9.26 -9.79 0.49
C HIS A 55 8.27 -9.62 -0.67
N CYS A 56 8.60 -8.73 -1.61
CA CYS A 56 7.76 -8.55 -2.80
C CYS A 56 7.79 -9.82 -3.65
N ALA A 57 6.62 -10.38 -3.99
CA ALA A 57 6.54 -11.61 -4.77
C ALA A 57 7.06 -11.47 -6.22
N GLN A 58 7.23 -10.24 -6.72
CA GLN A 58 7.70 -9.95 -8.07
C GLN A 58 9.20 -9.66 -8.14
N CYS A 59 9.71 -8.74 -7.32
CA CYS A 59 11.13 -8.36 -7.35
C CYS A 59 11.98 -9.07 -6.29
N HIS A 60 11.37 -9.81 -5.37
CA HIS A 60 12.01 -10.52 -4.25
C HIS A 60 12.75 -9.64 -3.23
N GLU A 61 12.76 -8.32 -3.41
CA GLU A 61 13.35 -7.38 -2.47
C GLU A 61 12.55 -7.33 -1.16
N HIS A 62 13.28 -7.14 -0.05
CA HIS A 62 12.71 -6.85 1.25
C HIS A 62 12.18 -5.41 1.28
N CYS A 63 10.91 -5.25 1.64
CA CYS A 63 10.17 -4.00 1.56
C CYS A 63 9.52 -3.67 2.90
N GLU A 64 9.56 -2.40 3.29
CA GLU A 64 8.75 -1.83 4.37
C GLU A 64 7.79 -0.79 3.77
N ALA A 65 6.48 -0.98 3.91
CA ALA A 65 5.51 -0.04 3.34
C ALA A 65 4.15 -0.04 4.06
N THR A 66 3.48 1.12 4.02
CA THR A 66 2.06 1.30 4.41
C THR A 66 1.10 1.19 3.22
N LEU A 67 1.63 1.00 2.02
CA LEU A 67 0.87 0.85 0.79
C LEU A 67 1.36 -0.42 0.11
N VAL A 68 0.46 -1.38 -0.10
CA VAL A 68 0.79 -2.69 -0.67
C VAL A 68 -0.27 -3.12 -1.65
N ALA A 69 0.12 -3.83 -2.70
CA ALA A 69 -0.84 -4.48 -3.58
C ALA A 69 -0.93 -5.98 -3.28
N VAL A 70 -2.12 -6.52 -3.41
CA VAL A 70 -2.41 -7.96 -3.27
C VAL A 70 -2.83 -8.47 -4.64
N ARG A 71 -2.12 -9.48 -5.13
CA ARG A 71 -2.43 -10.19 -6.37
C ARG A 71 -2.34 -11.69 -6.14
N ASP A 72 -3.42 -12.43 -6.41
CA ASP A 72 -3.49 -13.87 -6.18
C ASP A 72 -3.06 -14.30 -4.75
N GLY A 73 -3.32 -13.43 -3.76
CA GLY A 73 -2.92 -13.63 -2.36
C GLY A 73 -1.47 -13.25 -2.02
N TRP A 74 -0.69 -12.77 -2.98
CA TRP A 74 0.71 -12.37 -2.79
C TRP A 74 0.88 -10.87 -2.69
N LEU A 75 1.81 -10.43 -1.84
CA LEU A 75 2.13 -9.02 -1.65
C LEU A 75 3.11 -8.52 -2.72
N LEU A 76 2.79 -7.37 -3.29
CA LEU A 76 3.63 -6.62 -4.22
C LEU A 76 3.95 -5.24 -3.64
N CYS A 77 5.19 -4.81 -3.83
CA CYS A 77 5.58 -3.44 -3.47
C CYS A 77 4.93 -2.42 -4.43
N PRO A 78 4.77 -1.14 -4.00
CA PRO A 78 4.17 -0.10 -4.82
C PRO A 78 4.83 0.07 -6.20
N ALA A 79 6.15 -0.11 -6.27
CA ALA A 79 6.90 -0.01 -7.52
C ALA A 79 6.52 -1.12 -8.51
N CYS A 80 6.50 -2.38 -8.05
CA CYS A 80 6.08 -3.52 -8.89
C CYS A 80 4.61 -3.42 -9.30
N TYR A 81 3.73 -2.94 -8.40
CA TYR A 81 2.33 -2.68 -8.73
C TYR A 81 2.16 -1.62 -9.82
N ALA A 82 2.90 -0.50 -9.73
CA ALA A 82 2.88 0.55 -10.74
C ALA A 82 3.39 0.04 -12.10
N ALA A 83 4.31 -0.94 -12.09
CA ALA A 83 4.87 -1.54 -13.28
C ALA A 83 3.94 -2.56 -13.98
N LEU A 84 2.81 -2.97 -13.37
CA LEU A 84 1.93 -3.99 -13.95
C LEU A 84 1.26 -3.56 -15.28
N ASP A 85 1.16 -2.26 -15.58
CA ASP A 85 0.72 -1.75 -16.90
C ASP A 85 1.86 -1.49 -17.89
N THR A 86 3.08 -1.36 -17.38
CA THR A 86 4.24 -1.13 -18.23
C THR A 86 4.87 -2.48 -18.53
N VAL A 87 4.65 -3.01 -19.73
CA VAL A 87 5.59 -3.99 -20.31
C VAL A 87 6.97 -3.35 -20.24
N ALA A 88 7.76 -3.71 -19.23
CA ALA A 88 9.13 -3.24 -19.11
C ALA A 88 9.98 -3.95 -20.18
N PRO A 89 10.83 -3.22 -20.92
CA PRO A 89 11.77 -3.86 -21.83
C PRO A 89 12.71 -4.75 -21.02
N SER A 90 12.82 -6.02 -21.43
CA SER A 90 13.72 -6.99 -20.85
C SER A 90 15.17 -6.49 -20.91
N SER A 91 15.66 -5.91 -19.81
CA SER A 91 17.09 -5.68 -19.62
C SER A 91 17.74 -6.98 -19.17
N ALA A 92 17.90 -7.92 -20.10
CA ALA A 92 18.92 -8.96 -19.93
C ALA A 92 20.29 -8.28 -20.16
N PRO A 93 21.24 -8.34 -19.21
CA PRO A 93 22.58 -7.85 -19.46
C PRO A 93 23.22 -8.71 -20.55
N ASP A 94 23.61 -8.08 -21.65
CA ASP A 94 24.40 -8.70 -22.72
C ASP A 94 25.78 -9.05 -22.16
N ALA A 95 25.93 -10.29 -21.70
CA ALA A 95 27.20 -10.88 -21.34
C ALA A 95 28.00 -11.21 -22.61
N ARG A 96 28.36 -10.19 -23.40
CA ARG A 96 29.36 -10.35 -24.46
C ARG A 96 30.07 -9.04 -24.81
N SER A 97 31.08 -8.72 -24.03
CA SER A 97 32.26 -8.00 -24.53
C SER A 97 33.50 -8.47 -23.77
N ALA A 98 33.92 -9.68 -24.11
CA ALA A 98 35.29 -10.14 -23.94
C ALA A 98 35.81 -10.50 -25.34
N ALA A 99 36.63 -9.62 -25.90
CA ALA A 99 37.66 -9.88 -26.91
C ALA A 99 38.52 -8.63 -27.05
#